data_AF-A0A3M1E2X5-F1
#
_entry.id   AF-A0A3M1E2X5-F1
#
_cell.length_a   1.000
_cell.length_b   1.000
_cell.length_c   1.000
_cell.angle_alpha   90.00
_cell.angle_beta   90.00
_cell.angle_gamma   90.00
#
_symmetry.space_group_name_H-M   'P 1'
#
loop_
_entity.id
_entity.type
_entity.pdbx_description
1 polymer ?
#
loop_
_entity_poly.entity_id
_entity_poly.type
_entity_poly.pdbx_seq_one_letter_code
_entity_poly.pdbx_strand_id
1 'polypeptide(L)'
;MARVTRPDVSAQDRTELVNANNRFAFDLYHALREKEDGNLFYSPFSVSLALAMTWAGAWGETEQQMAEILHFTLPQDRLHPAFNALDLELARRGQEARGRDGKGFRLHIVNALWGQEGYQFLPEFLETLARHYDAGLRLLDFAGNPEAARGVINDWVNEQTEGRIRDLLPPGAIDTLTRLVLTNAIYFNAAWDRPFDPKATRDGAFYLLDGSQVTVPMMRRTASSGFVVGGRVPDGGIAVRRQRTGNGHPSPGRGPV
;
A
#
# COMPACT_ATOMS: atom_id res chain seq x y z
N MET A 1 6.81 2.75 -25.41
CA MET A 1 5.39 3.18 -25.52
C MET A 1 5.01 3.98 -24.28
N ALA A 2 3.95 4.78 -24.33
CA ALA A 2 3.48 5.58 -23.20
C ALA A 2 2.35 4.89 -22.43
N ARG A 3 2.24 5.19 -21.13
CA ARG A 3 1.16 4.73 -20.26
C ARG A 3 -0.21 5.18 -20.77
N VAL A 4 -1.22 4.31 -20.63
CA VAL A 4 -2.62 4.68 -20.85
C VAL A 4 -3.10 5.53 -19.68
N THR A 5 -3.42 6.80 -19.91
CA THR A 5 -3.79 7.75 -18.84
C THR A 5 -5.29 7.80 -18.54
N ARG A 6 -6.12 7.16 -19.39
CA ARG A 6 -7.57 7.07 -19.23
C ARG A 6 -8.05 5.66 -19.60
N PRO A 7 -7.70 4.63 -18.80
CA PRO A 7 -8.13 3.27 -19.07
C PRO A 7 -9.66 3.16 -19.02
N ASP A 8 -10.25 2.52 -20.02
CA ASP A 8 -11.68 2.22 -20.06
C ASP A 8 -11.95 0.96 -19.23
N VAL A 9 -12.49 1.16 -18.02
CA VAL A 9 -12.72 0.07 -17.05
C VAL A 9 -14.11 0.22 -16.48
N SER A 10 -14.86 -0.88 -16.44
CA SER A 10 -16.20 -0.89 -15.87
C SER A 10 -16.17 -0.64 -14.35
N ALA A 11 -17.29 -0.17 -13.78
CA ALA A 11 -17.41 -0.05 -12.33
C ALA A 11 -17.35 -1.41 -11.61
N GLN A 12 -17.82 -2.47 -12.29
CA GLN A 12 -17.77 -3.83 -11.78
C GLN A 12 -16.32 -4.32 -11.68
N ASP A 13 -15.52 -4.18 -12.74
CA ASP A 13 -14.12 -4.61 -12.79
C ASP A 13 -13.28 -3.93 -11.71
N ARG A 14 -13.49 -2.62 -11.52
CA ARG A 14 -12.84 -1.88 -10.42
C ARG A 14 -13.22 -2.46 -9.06
N THR A 15 -14.50 -2.78 -8.86
CA THR A 15 -15.00 -3.34 -7.60
C THR A 15 -14.45 -4.75 -7.36
N GLU A 16 -14.41 -5.58 -8.38
CA GLU A 16 -13.82 -6.93 -8.32
C GLU A 16 -12.33 -6.86 -7.97
N LEU A 17 -11.55 -6.01 -8.64
CA LEU A 17 -10.13 -5.81 -8.33
C LEU A 17 -9.91 -5.31 -6.89
N VAL A 18 -10.70 -4.33 -6.42
CA VAL A 18 -10.60 -3.81 -5.05
C VAL A 18 -10.91 -4.91 -4.03
N ASN A 19 -11.94 -5.71 -4.29
CA ASN A 19 -12.29 -6.85 -3.43
C ASN A 19 -11.18 -7.90 -3.40
N ALA A 20 -10.58 -8.23 -4.56
CA ALA A 20 -9.44 -9.14 -4.66
C ALA A 20 -8.24 -8.64 -3.84
N ASN A 21 -7.83 -7.38 -4.05
CA ASN A 21 -6.75 -6.74 -3.31
C ASN A 21 -7.01 -6.73 -1.79
N ASN A 22 -8.25 -6.51 -1.35
CA ASN A 22 -8.60 -6.54 0.07
C ASN A 22 -8.53 -7.95 0.66
N ARG A 23 -8.98 -8.99 -0.07
CA ARG A 23 -8.85 -10.38 0.38
C ARG A 23 -7.39 -10.77 0.52
N PHE A 24 -6.60 -10.53 -0.53
CA PHE A 24 -5.16 -10.76 -0.52
C PHE A 24 -4.46 -10.00 0.63
N ALA A 25 -4.88 -8.76 0.92
CA ALA A 25 -4.35 -8.01 2.06
C ALA A 25 -4.57 -8.74 3.40
N PHE A 26 -5.77 -9.23 3.67
CA PHE A 26 -6.04 -9.95 4.91
C PHE A 26 -5.27 -11.28 4.99
N ASP A 27 -5.21 -12.03 3.89
CA ASP A 27 -4.46 -13.28 3.84
C ASP A 27 -2.96 -13.05 4.08
N LEU A 28 -2.38 -12.03 3.43
CA LEU A 28 -0.98 -11.66 3.62
C LEU A 28 -0.72 -11.16 5.05
N TYR A 29 -1.63 -10.37 5.64
CA TYR A 29 -1.52 -9.95 7.04
C TYR A 29 -1.42 -11.14 7.98
N HIS A 30 -2.30 -12.14 7.83
CA HIS A 30 -2.28 -13.34 8.65
C HIS A 30 -0.96 -14.10 8.49
N ALA A 31 -0.53 -14.32 7.25
CA ALA A 31 0.74 -15.01 6.96
C ALA A 31 1.98 -14.29 7.52
N LEU A 32 1.99 -12.96 7.54
CA LEU A 32 3.09 -12.16 8.11
C LEU A 32 3.04 -12.14 9.64
N ARG A 33 1.85 -11.98 10.24
CA ARG A 33 1.68 -11.90 11.71
C ARG A 33 2.03 -13.20 12.42
N GLU A 34 1.94 -14.34 11.74
CA GLU A 34 2.41 -15.64 12.25
C GLU A 34 3.94 -15.72 12.37
N LYS A 35 4.68 -14.88 11.64
CA LYS A 35 6.14 -14.91 11.55
C LYS A 35 6.82 -13.76 12.26
N GLU A 36 6.14 -12.62 12.36
CA GLU A 36 6.70 -11.37 12.89
C GLU A 36 6.10 -11.02 14.25
N ASP A 37 6.99 -10.73 15.20
CA ASP A 37 6.62 -10.14 16.49
C ASP A 37 6.62 -8.62 16.46
N GLY A 38 5.87 -7.99 17.37
CA GLY A 38 5.81 -6.53 17.48
C GLY A 38 4.92 -5.86 16.43
N ASN A 39 5.31 -4.67 15.99
CA ASN A 39 4.54 -3.84 15.06
C ASN A 39 4.67 -4.34 13.63
N LEU A 40 3.55 -4.54 12.94
CA LEU A 40 3.52 -4.91 11.53
C LEU A 40 3.00 -3.74 10.68
N PHE A 41 3.77 -3.35 9.67
CA PHE A 41 3.40 -2.33 8.70
C PHE A 41 3.84 -2.76 7.30
N TYR A 42 2.91 -2.77 6.35
CA TYR A 42 3.17 -3.15 4.96
C TYR A 42 2.10 -2.53 4.05
N SER A 43 2.36 -2.50 2.75
CA SER A 43 1.39 -2.06 1.75
C SER A 43 0.93 -3.24 0.90
N PRO A 44 -0.27 -3.79 1.14
CA PRO A 44 -0.79 -4.92 0.35
C PRO A 44 -0.98 -4.54 -1.12
N PHE A 45 -1.40 -3.31 -1.40
CA PHE A 45 -1.59 -2.83 -2.78
C PHE A 45 -0.28 -2.82 -3.56
N SER A 46 0.81 -2.37 -2.94
CA SER A 46 2.16 -2.36 -3.52
C SER A 46 2.63 -3.76 -3.90
N VAL A 47 2.48 -4.73 -2.99
CA VAL A 47 2.82 -6.14 -3.23
C VAL A 47 1.96 -6.72 -4.35
N SER A 48 0.64 -6.49 -4.31
CA SER A 48 -0.29 -6.97 -5.34
C SER A 48 0.05 -6.39 -6.72
N LEU A 49 0.38 -5.09 -6.80
CA LEU A 49 0.76 -4.42 -8.04
C LEU A 49 2.04 -5.02 -8.63
N ALA A 50 3.07 -5.25 -7.81
CA ALA A 50 4.30 -5.91 -8.25
C ALA A 50 4.05 -7.33 -8.76
N LEU A 51 3.24 -8.11 -8.05
CA LEU A 51 2.91 -9.47 -8.46
C LEU A 51 1.98 -9.51 -9.68
N ALA A 52 1.14 -8.50 -9.89
CA ALA A 52 0.34 -8.36 -11.12
C ALA A 52 1.22 -8.04 -12.34
N MET A 53 2.33 -7.32 -12.17
CA MET A 53 3.33 -7.14 -13.24
C MET A 53 4.03 -8.47 -13.57
N THR A 54 4.39 -9.25 -12.55
CA THR A 54 4.95 -10.60 -12.74
C THR A 54 3.95 -11.53 -13.42
N TRP A 55 2.68 -11.47 -13.02
CA TRP A 55 1.60 -12.29 -13.56
C TRP A 55 1.35 -12.03 -15.05
N ALA A 56 1.56 -10.79 -15.53
CA ALA A 56 1.47 -10.44 -16.95
C ALA A 56 2.43 -11.22 -17.86
N GLY A 57 3.51 -11.79 -17.29
CA GLY A 57 4.46 -12.65 -18.00
C GLY A 57 4.34 -14.13 -17.63
N ALA A 58 3.43 -14.50 -16.72
CA ALA A 58 3.20 -15.88 -16.31
C ALA A 58 2.29 -16.60 -17.31
N TRP A 59 2.41 -17.93 -17.37
CA TRP A 59 1.55 -18.77 -18.20
C TRP A 59 1.29 -20.12 -17.51
N GLY A 60 0.16 -20.74 -17.83
CA GLY A 60 -0.15 -22.13 -17.43
C GLY A 60 -0.35 -22.24 -15.92
N GLU A 61 0.28 -23.24 -15.31
CA GLU A 61 0.11 -23.50 -13.87
C GLU A 61 0.59 -22.33 -13.00
N THR A 62 1.69 -21.68 -13.36
CA THR A 62 2.21 -20.51 -12.63
C THR A 62 1.21 -19.36 -12.65
N GLU A 63 0.62 -19.08 -13.81
CA GLU A 63 -0.41 -18.05 -13.95
C GLU A 63 -1.63 -18.37 -13.07
N GLN A 64 -2.09 -19.62 -13.08
CA GLN A 64 -3.25 -20.07 -12.32
C GLN A 64 -3.03 -19.96 -10.81
N GLN A 65 -1.90 -20.46 -10.30
CA GLN A 65 -1.59 -20.40 -8.87
C GLN A 65 -1.44 -18.95 -8.38
N MET A 66 -0.81 -18.09 -9.18
CA MET A 66 -0.71 -16.67 -8.86
C MET A 66 -2.10 -16.01 -8.80
N ALA A 67 -2.96 -16.27 -9.79
CA ALA A 67 -4.31 -15.72 -9.80
C ALA A 67 -5.13 -16.18 -8.60
N GLU A 68 -4.99 -17.45 -8.20
CA GLU A 68 -5.67 -18.00 -7.01
C GLU A 68 -5.24 -17.27 -5.72
N ILE A 69 -3.95 -17.20 -5.45
CA ILE A 69 -3.41 -16.57 -4.22
C ILE A 69 -3.69 -15.07 -4.19
N LEU A 70 -3.64 -14.40 -5.34
CA LEU A 70 -3.90 -12.96 -5.44
C LEU A 70 -5.40 -12.62 -5.57
N HIS A 71 -6.26 -13.64 -5.58
CA HIS A 71 -7.71 -13.52 -5.78
C HIS A 71 -8.10 -12.84 -7.09
N PHE A 72 -7.27 -12.95 -8.14
CA PHE A 72 -7.56 -12.38 -9.45
C PHE A 72 -8.66 -13.18 -10.15
N THR A 73 -9.85 -12.57 -10.23
CA THR A 73 -11.02 -13.15 -10.94
C THR A 73 -11.19 -12.60 -12.34
N LEU A 74 -10.50 -11.50 -12.68
CA LEU A 74 -10.53 -10.89 -14.00
C LEU A 74 -9.47 -11.51 -14.91
N PRO A 75 -9.75 -11.72 -16.21
CA PRO A 75 -8.73 -12.08 -17.18
C PRO A 75 -7.70 -10.94 -17.35
N GLN A 76 -6.48 -11.27 -17.84
CA GLN A 76 -5.36 -10.33 -17.98
C GLN A 76 -5.72 -9.02 -18.71
N ASP A 77 -6.47 -9.14 -19.80
CA ASP A 77 -6.90 -8.01 -20.65
C ASP A 77 -7.82 -7.02 -19.91
N ARG A 78 -8.46 -7.44 -18.82
CA ARG A 78 -9.29 -6.58 -17.95
C ARG A 78 -8.61 -6.22 -16.63
N LEU A 79 -7.77 -7.12 -16.10
CA LEU A 79 -7.07 -6.92 -14.84
C LEU A 79 -6.05 -5.77 -14.93
N HIS A 80 -5.20 -5.76 -15.95
CA HIS A 80 -4.14 -4.75 -16.07
C HIS A 80 -4.69 -3.32 -16.28
N PRO A 81 -5.70 -3.10 -17.14
CA PRO A 81 -6.39 -1.81 -17.18
C PRO A 81 -7.03 -1.41 -15.84
N ALA A 82 -7.61 -2.37 -15.10
CA ALA A 82 -8.21 -2.09 -13.79
C ALA A 82 -7.17 -1.66 -12.75
N PHE A 83 -6.00 -2.30 -12.71
CA PHE A 83 -4.87 -1.86 -11.87
C PHE A 83 -4.40 -0.46 -12.25
N ASN A 84 -4.27 -0.20 -13.55
CA ASN A 84 -3.90 1.13 -14.04
C ASN A 84 -4.90 2.21 -13.61
N ALA A 85 -6.21 1.92 -13.73
CA ALA A 85 -7.27 2.84 -13.32
C ALA A 85 -7.22 3.14 -11.82
N LEU A 86 -6.98 2.12 -11.01
CA LEU A 86 -6.87 2.25 -9.56
C LEU A 86 -5.61 3.03 -9.15
N ASP A 87 -4.46 2.74 -9.76
CA ASP A 87 -3.20 3.46 -9.51
C ASP A 87 -3.32 4.95 -9.90
N LEU A 88 -3.90 5.26 -11.06
CA LEU A 88 -4.16 6.65 -11.47
C LEU A 88 -5.10 7.39 -10.51
N GLU A 89 -6.14 6.74 -10.02
CA GLU A 89 -7.07 7.35 -9.05
C GLU A 89 -6.39 7.57 -7.68
N LEU A 90 -5.54 6.63 -7.24
CA LEU A 90 -4.74 6.79 -6.03
C LEU A 90 -3.74 7.93 -6.17
N ALA A 91 -3.04 8.03 -7.30
CA ALA A 91 -2.11 9.12 -7.61
C ALA A 91 -2.83 10.48 -7.69
N ARG A 92 -4.04 10.55 -8.27
CA ARG A 92 -4.84 11.78 -8.33
C ARG A 92 -5.24 12.26 -6.94
N ARG A 93 -5.79 11.37 -6.11
CA ARG A 93 -6.06 11.67 -4.68
C ARG A 93 -4.78 12.07 -3.95
N GLY A 94 -3.68 11.44 -4.35
CA GLY A 94 -2.28 11.71 -4.05
C GLY A 94 -1.86 13.16 -4.15
N GLN A 95 -2.49 13.98 -4.99
CA GLN A 95 -2.04 15.34 -5.27
C GLN A 95 -2.98 16.42 -4.70
N GLU A 96 -4.18 16.05 -4.26
CA GLU A 96 -5.26 16.99 -3.94
C GLU A 96 -5.31 17.45 -2.47
N ALA A 97 -4.71 16.72 -1.53
CA ALA A 97 -4.68 17.11 -0.12
C ALA A 97 -3.40 17.89 0.22
N ARG A 98 -3.44 18.82 1.19
CA ARG A 98 -2.28 19.62 1.65
C ARG A 98 -1.74 19.09 2.97
N GLY A 99 -0.47 18.70 3.01
CA GLY A 99 0.29 18.22 4.17
C GLY A 99 0.73 19.35 5.12
N ARG A 100 1.23 18.97 6.31
CA ARG A 100 1.64 19.88 7.40
C ARG A 100 2.91 20.68 7.10
N ASP A 101 3.75 20.22 6.18
CA ASP A 101 4.98 20.88 5.72
C ASP A 101 4.73 21.85 4.55
N GLY A 102 3.46 22.14 4.22
CA GLY A 102 3.08 22.89 3.03
C GLY A 102 3.19 22.08 1.73
N LYS A 103 3.72 20.86 1.79
CA LYS A 103 3.70 19.88 0.70
C LYS A 103 2.46 19.02 0.85
N GLY A 104 1.86 18.56 -0.24
CA GLY A 104 0.60 17.81 -0.23
C GLY A 104 0.56 16.58 0.69
N PHE A 105 -0.64 16.02 0.86
CA PHE A 105 -0.79 14.57 0.81
C PHE A 105 0.08 14.06 -0.34
N ARG A 106 0.82 12.99 -0.10
CA ARG A 106 1.77 12.42 -1.02
C ARG A 106 1.58 10.93 -0.97
N LEU A 107 0.98 10.41 -2.02
CA LEU A 107 0.97 9.00 -2.33
C LEU A 107 1.76 8.84 -3.62
N HIS A 108 3.02 8.40 -3.47
CA HIS A 108 3.89 8.13 -4.61
C HIS A 108 4.05 6.63 -4.73
N ILE A 109 3.51 6.08 -5.81
CA ILE A 109 3.68 4.68 -6.20
C ILE A 109 4.60 4.70 -7.42
N VAL A 110 5.71 3.99 -7.34
CA VAL A 110 6.69 3.92 -8.42
C VAL A 110 6.95 2.47 -8.79
N ASN A 111 6.99 2.20 -10.10
CA ASN A 111 7.28 0.91 -10.67
C ASN A 111 8.51 1.03 -11.58
N ALA A 112 9.39 0.04 -11.54
CA ALA A 112 10.48 -0.07 -12.51
C ALA A 112 10.80 -1.52 -12.83
N LEU A 113 11.25 -1.73 -14.07
CA LEU A 113 11.79 -2.99 -14.56
C LEU A 113 13.28 -2.83 -14.76
N TRP A 114 14.04 -3.79 -14.26
CA TRP A 114 15.48 -3.84 -14.40
C TRP A 114 15.83 -5.17 -15.07
N GLY A 115 16.13 -5.14 -16.36
CA GLY A 115 16.46 -6.32 -17.16
C GLY A 115 17.96 -6.49 -17.34
N GLN A 116 18.41 -7.73 -17.48
CA GLN A 116 19.79 -8.03 -17.85
C GLN A 116 20.11 -7.48 -19.24
N GLU A 117 21.22 -6.75 -19.36
CA GLU A 117 21.77 -6.35 -20.65
C GLU A 117 22.03 -7.56 -21.55
N GLY A 118 21.61 -7.46 -22.81
CA GLY A 118 21.71 -8.54 -23.79
C GLY A 118 20.66 -9.64 -23.67
N TYR A 119 19.79 -9.60 -22.65
CA TYR A 119 18.66 -10.53 -22.54
C TYR A 119 17.46 -10.04 -23.34
N GLN A 120 16.80 -10.95 -24.08
CA GLN A 120 15.63 -10.62 -24.89
C GLN A 120 14.34 -10.85 -24.09
N PHE A 121 13.54 -9.80 -23.97
CA PHE A 121 12.20 -9.85 -23.37
C PHE A 121 11.13 -9.82 -24.45
N LEU A 122 10.01 -10.49 -24.21
CA LEU A 122 8.87 -10.47 -25.12
C LEU A 122 8.32 -9.04 -25.26
N PRO A 123 8.18 -8.51 -26.49
CA PRO A 123 7.64 -7.17 -26.71
C PRO A 123 6.26 -6.97 -26.07
N GLU A 124 5.39 -7.97 -26.13
CA GLU A 124 4.02 -7.93 -25.60
C GLU A 124 3.99 -7.78 -24.08
N PHE A 125 4.94 -8.41 -23.38
CA PHE A 125 5.11 -8.27 -21.94
C PHE A 125 5.52 -6.83 -21.59
N LEU A 126 6.55 -6.31 -22.26
CA LEU A 126 7.00 -4.93 -22.05
C LEU A 126 5.92 -3.90 -22.39
N GLU A 127 5.12 -4.18 -23.42
CA GLU A 127 4.01 -3.31 -23.84
C GLU A 127 2.91 -3.25 -22.79
N THR A 128 2.51 -4.40 -22.23
CA THR A 128 1.54 -4.47 -21.12
C THR A 128 2.01 -3.65 -19.92
N LEU A 129 3.28 -3.79 -19.54
CA LEU A 129 3.84 -3.10 -18.38
C LEU A 129 4.00 -1.60 -18.60
N ALA A 130 4.45 -1.18 -19.78
CA ALA A 130 4.53 0.22 -20.15
C ALA A 130 3.14 0.88 -20.18
N ARG A 131 2.12 0.18 -20.70
CA ARG A 131 0.76 0.72 -20.83
C ARG A 131 0.03 0.84 -19.51
N HIS A 132 0.17 -0.13 -18.62
CA HIS A 132 -0.70 -0.27 -17.46
C HIS A 132 -0.04 0.04 -16.12
N TYR A 133 1.29 0.04 -16.04
CA TYR A 133 2.01 0.18 -14.77
C TYR A 133 3.01 1.33 -14.75
N ASP A 134 3.14 2.08 -15.84
CA ASP A 134 4.15 3.15 -16.01
C ASP A 134 5.59 2.63 -15.84
N ALA A 135 5.79 1.34 -16.06
CA ALA A 135 7.03 0.68 -15.73
C ALA A 135 7.92 0.63 -16.98
N GLY A 136 8.93 1.50 -17.01
CA GLY A 136 9.96 1.49 -18.03
C GLY A 136 11.00 0.40 -17.78
N LEU A 137 11.45 -0.27 -18.85
CA LEU A 137 12.60 -1.18 -18.81
C LEU A 137 13.91 -0.38 -18.77
N ARG A 138 14.71 -0.62 -17.74
CA ARG A 138 16.09 -0.19 -17.61
C ARG A 138 16.96 -1.43 -17.73
N LEU A 139 18.08 -1.33 -18.44
CA LEU A 139 19.02 -2.44 -18.56
C LEU A 139 20.16 -2.26 -17.57
N LEU A 140 20.55 -3.36 -16.92
CA LEU A 140 21.69 -3.45 -16.01
C LEU A 140 22.47 -4.74 -16.29
N ASP A 141 23.75 -4.75 -15.96
CA ASP A 141 24.59 -5.95 -16.07
C ASP A 141 24.64 -6.75 -14.76
N PHE A 142 23.61 -7.55 -14.51
CA PHE A 142 23.60 -8.51 -13.40
C PHE A 142 24.62 -9.63 -13.59
N ALA A 143 24.79 -10.10 -14.83
CA ALA A 143 25.68 -11.23 -15.12
C ALA A 143 27.16 -10.92 -14.87
N GLY A 144 27.61 -9.71 -15.21
CA GLY A 144 28.98 -9.27 -14.98
C GLY A 144 29.18 -8.52 -13.65
N ASN A 145 28.19 -7.75 -13.17
CA ASN A 145 28.36 -6.91 -11.99
C ASN A 145 27.06 -6.73 -11.15
N PRO A 146 26.59 -7.79 -10.46
CA PRO A 146 25.32 -7.76 -9.75
C PRO A 146 25.30 -6.76 -8.59
N GLU A 147 26.41 -6.54 -7.88
CA GLU A 147 26.46 -5.57 -6.78
C GLU A 147 26.39 -4.11 -7.27
N ALA A 148 27.00 -3.77 -8.41
CA ALA A 148 26.82 -2.45 -9.00
C ALA A 148 25.37 -2.24 -9.45
N ALA A 149 24.76 -3.25 -10.08
CA ALA A 149 23.36 -3.22 -10.46
C ALA A 149 22.43 -3.04 -9.24
N ARG A 150 22.73 -3.73 -8.12
CA ARG A 150 22.02 -3.58 -6.84
C ARG A 150 22.08 -2.15 -6.32
N GLY A 151 23.26 -1.53 -6.38
CA GLY A 151 23.46 -0.13 -6.01
C GLY A 151 22.57 0.82 -6.82
N VAL A 152 22.55 0.66 -8.14
CA VAL A 152 21.70 1.48 -9.04
C VAL A 152 20.22 1.35 -8.69
N ILE A 153 19.73 0.13 -8.42
CA ILE A 153 18.33 -0.10 -8.04
C ILE A 153 18.01 0.58 -6.70
N ASN A 154 18.85 0.39 -5.69
CA ASN A 154 18.65 0.99 -4.37
C ASN A 154 18.70 2.52 -4.41
N ASP A 155 19.64 3.10 -5.15
CA ASP A 155 19.75 4.56 -5.33
C ASP A 155 18.48 5.12 -5.99
N TRP A 156 17.98 4.47 -7.04
CA TRP A 156 16.74 4.88 -7.69
C TRP A 156 15.54 4.81 -6.74
N VAL A 157 15.39 3.72 -5.98
CA VAL A 157 14.30 3.57 -4.99
C VAL A 157 14.42 4.63 -3.89
N ASN A 158 15.64 4.91 -3.44
CA ASN A 158 15.92 5.93 -2.44
C ASN A 158 15.50 7.33 -2.91
N GLU A 159 15.81 7.68 -4.16
CA GLU A 159 15.38 8.92 -4.79
C GLU A 159 13.86 8.99 -4.92
N GLN A 160 13.22 7.94 -5.43
CA GLN A 160 11.76 7.90 -5.62
C GLN A 160 10.97 7.96 -4.32
N THR A 161 11.59 7.55 -3.20
CA THR A 161 10.96 7.52 -1.88
C THR A 161 11.39 8.68 -0.99
N GLU A 162 12.02 9.72 -1.55
CA GLU A 162 12.53 10.87 -0.80
C GLU A 162 13.44 10.49 0.39
N GLY A 163 14.30 9.49 0.20
CA GLY A 163 15.26 9.08 1.23
C GLY A 163 14.72 8.08 2.26
N ARG A 164 13.48 7.59 2.09
CA ARG A 164 12.77 6.76 3.08
C ARG A 164 13.06 5.27 2.97
N ILE A 165 13.29 4.77 1.75
CA ILE A 165 13.66 3.38 1.48
C ILE A 165 15.05 3.39 0.84
N ARG A 166 16.08 3.06 1.61
CA ARG A 166 17.49 3.13 1.16
C ARG A 166 17.98 1.80 0.60
N ASP A 167 17.73 0.73 1.32
CA ASP A 167 18.23 -0.60 1.00
C ASP A 167 17.05 -1.53 0.72
N LEU A 168 16.40 -1.34 -0.43
CA LEU A 168 15.32 -2.24 -0.85
C LEU A 168 15.85 -3.65 -1.08
N LEU A 169 16.96 -3.76 -1.81
CA LEU A 169 17.65 -5.00 -2.08
C LEU A 169 18.84 -5.15 -1.12
N PRO A 170 18.80 -6.11 -0.18
CA PRO A 170 19.94 -6.40 0.68
C PRO A 170 21.08 -7.02 -0.13
N PRO A 171 22.33 -6.99 0.40
CA PRO A 171 23.47 -7.65 -0.23
C PRO A 171 23.17 -9.12 -0.55
N GLY A 172 23.53 -9.57 -1.76
CA GLY A 172 23.28 -10.94 -2.21
C GLY A 172 21.83 -11.26 -2.62
N ALA A 173 20.91 -10.29 -2.61
CA ALA A 173 19.54 -10.50 -3.08
C ALA A 173 19.44 -10.71 -4.60
N ILE A 174 20.45 -10.27 -5.36
CA ILE A 174 20.60 -10.49 -6.79
C ILE A 174 22.00 -11.02 -7.08
N ASP A 175 22.10 -11.79 -8.15
CA ASP A 175 23.30 -12.55 -8.52
C ASP A 175 23.52 -12.57 -10.04
N THR A 176 24.56 -13.28 -10.47
CA THR A 176 24.93 -13.41 -11.89
C THR A 176 23.88 -14.17 -12.74
N LEU A 177 22.94 -14.87 -12.10
CA LEU A 177 21.85 -15.57 -12.77
C LEU A 177 20.59 -14.70 -12.90
N THR A 178 20.54 -13.56 -12.22
CA THR A 178 19.42 -12.64 -12.27
C THR A 178 19.20 -12.12 -13.71
N ARG A 179 17.94 -12.13 -14.16
CA ARG A 179 17.56 -11.66 -15.51
C ARG A 179 16.59 -10.49 -15.48
N LEU A 180 15.72 -10.43 -14.47
CA LEU A 180 14.74 -9.37 -14.32
C LEU A 180 14.51 -9.11 -12.85
N VAL A 181 14.47 -7.83 -12.47
CA VAL A 181 13.99 -7.37 -11.17
C VAL A 181 12.82 -6.43 -11.41
N LEU A 182 11.70 -6.68 -10.73
CA LEU A 182 10.53 -5.82 -10.69
C LEU A 182 10.51 -5.11 -9.33
N THR A 183 10.62 -3.80 -9.34
CA THR A 183 10.54 -3.01 -8.10
C THR A 183 9.26 -2.20 -8.07
N ASN A 184 8.49 -2.35 -6.99
CA ASN A 184 7.46 -1.41 -6.60
C ASN A 184 7.87 -0.74 -5.29
N ALA A 185 7.75 0.58 -5.21
CA ALA A 185 7.90 1.31 -3.95
C ALA A 185 6.72 2.25 -3.76
N ILE A 186 6.24 2.32 -2.52
CA ILE A 186 5.14 3.18 -2.12
C ILE A 186 5.54 4.06 -0.95
N TYR A 187 5.39 5.37 -1.11
CA TYR A 187 5.56 6.33 -0.05
C TYR A 187 4.22 7.01 0.23
N PHE A 188 3.80 6.92 1.49
CA PHE A 188 2.58 7.55 1.99
C PHE A 188 2.91 8.60 3.04
N ASN A 189 2.46 9.82 2.79
CA ASN A 189 2.48 10.91 3.76
C ASN A 189 1.18 11.70 3.64
N ALA A 190 0.40 11.74 4.72
CA ALA A 190 -0.88 12.42 4.76
C ALA A 190 -0.92 13.43 5.90
N ALA A 191 -1.46 14.62 5.62
CA ALA A 191 -1.95 15.47 6.69
C ALA A 191 -3.25 14.93 7.25
N TRP A 192 -3.41 15.15 8.55
CA TRP A 192 -4.73 15.16 9.15
C TRP A 192 -5.59 16.26 8.53
N ASP A 193 -6.81 15.92 8.08
CA ASP A 193 -7.84 16.90 7.70
C ASP A 193 -8.02 17.98 8.79
N ARG A 194 -8.00 17.52 10.05
CA ARG A 194 -7.91 18.40 11.22
C ARG A 194 -6.65 18.01 12.00
N PRO A 195 -5.63 18.88 12.14
CA PRO A 195 -4.44 18.56 12.91
C PRO A 195 -4.70 18.47 14.42
N PHE A 196 -3.88 17.68 15.13
CA PHE A 196 -3.70 17.80 16.57
C PHE A 196 -2.91 19.08 16.91
N ASP A 197 -3.28 19.76 18.00
CA ASP A 197 -2.49 20.87 18.55
C ASP A 197 -1.22 20.29 19.22
N PRO A 198 -0.01 20.63 18.75
CA PRO A 198 1.23 20.19 19.39
C PRO A 198 1.28 20.56 20.88
N LYS A 199 0.69 21.69 21.29
CA LYS A 199 0.64 22.12 22.69
C LYS A 199 -0.26 21.23 23.56
N ALA A 200 -1.11 20.41 22.96
CA ALA A 200 -1.94 19.43 23.65
C ALA A 200 -1.27 18.04 23.74
N THR A 201 -0.10 17.84 23.12
CA THR A 201 0.65 16.58 23.21
C THR A 201 1.36 16.51 24.56
N ARG A 202 1.19 15.40 25.27
CA ARG A 202 1.79 15.16 26.59
C ARG A 202 2.21 13.71 26.70
N ASP A 203 3.21 13.44 27.53
CA ASP A 203 3.61 12.08 27.85
C ASP A 203 2.43 11.31 28.46
N GLY A 204 2.20 10.11 27.96
CA GLY A 204 1.10 9.24 28.38
C GLY A 204 1.49 7.77 28.35
N ALA A 205 0.79 6.98 29.15
CA ALA A 205 0.93 5.54 29.20
C ALA A 205 0.42 4.87 27.90
N PHE A 206 1.22 3.99 27.32
CA PHE A 206 0.80 3.03 26.31
C PHE A 206 1.06 1.62 26.85
N TYR A 207 0.03 0.78 26.86
CA TYR A 207 0.10 -0.58 27.40
C TYR A 207 0.41 -1.57 26.27
N LEU A 208 1.48 -2.34 26.46
CA LEU A 208 1.91 -3.39 25.53
C LEU A 208 1.07 -4.66 25.70
N LEU A 209 1.20 -5.59 24.74
CA LEU A 209 0.46 -6.86 24.76
C LEU A 209 0.85 -7.77 25.93
N ASP A 210 2.07 -7.64 26.44
CA ASP A 210 2.56 -8.36 27.63
C ASP A 210 2.10 -7.73 28.96
N GLY A 211 1.31 -6.65 28.90
CA GLY A 211 0.82 -5.90 30.06
C GLY A 211 1.80 -4.89 30.63
N SER A 212 3.03 -4.81 30.10
CA SER A 212 3.97 -3.75 30.46
C SER A 212 3.53 -2.40 29.90
N GLN A 213 4.13 -1.32 30.41
CA GLN A 213 3.79 0.04 30.01
C GLN A 213 5.03 0.76 29.51
N VAL A 214 4.86 1.51 28.42
CA VAL A 214 5.84 2.49 27.94
C VAL A 214 5.23 3.90 27.97
N THR A 215 6.09 4.91 28.06
CA THR A 215 5.68 6.32 27.97
C THR A 215 5.85 6.80 26.53
N VAL A 216 4.81 7.40 25.96
CA VAL A 216 4.81 7.92 24.58
C VAL A 216 4.29 9.36 24.54
N PRO A 217 4.73 10.18 23.57
CA PRO A 217 4.11 11.48 23.31
C PRO A 217 2.69 11.29 22.77
N MET A 218 1.71 11.33 23.68
CA MET A 218 0.30 11.06 23.37
C MET A 218 -0.38 12.34 22.86
N MET A 219 -0.85 12.29 21.61
CA MET A 219 -1.61 13.39 21.02
C MET A 219 -3.04 13.44 21.55
N ARG A 220 -3.60 14.64 21.76
CA ARG A 220 -4.98 14.81 22.26
C ARG A 220 -5.77 15.83 21.47
N ARG A 221 -7.04 15.50 21.19
CA ARG A 221 -8.04 16.42 20.64
C ARG A 221 -9.46 15.96 20.99
N THR A 222 -10.37 16.90 21.19
CA THR A 222 -11.82 16.63 21.25
C THR A 222 -12.45 16.88 19.88
N ALA A 223 -13.25 15.94 19.38
CA ALA A 223 -13.95 16.08 18.10
C ALA A 223 -15.35 15.45 18.15
N SER A 224 -16.28 16.00 17.38
CA SER A 224 -17.57 15.38 17.09
C SER A 224 -17.43 14.54 15.83
N SER A 225 -17.51 13.22 15.96
CA SER A 225 -17.44 12.26 14.86
C SER A 225 -18.42 11.12 15.11
N GLY A 226 -18.89 10.46 14.05
CA GLY A 226 -19.59 9.20 14.21
C GLY A 226 -18.62 8.17 14.78
N PHE A 227 -18.90 7.63 15.97
CA PHE A 227 -18.14 6.53 16.54
C PHE A 227 -19.09 5.37 16.86
N VAL A 228 -18.54 4.16 16.78
CA VAL A 228 -19.20 2.94 17.22
C VAL A 228 -18.38 2.40 18.36
N VAL A 229 -19.03 2.12 19.49
CA VAL A 229 -18.42 1.32 20.55
C VAL A 229 -18.78 -0.14 20.26
N GLY A 230 -17.79 -0.90 19.83
CA GLY A 230 -17.90 -2.35 19.69
C GLY A 230 -17.90 -3.01 21.05
N GLY A 231 -18.96 -3.75 21.40
CA GLY A 231 -18.94 -4.66 22.54
C GLY A 231 -18.36 -6.02 22.12
N ARG A 232 -17.47 -6.60 22.93
CA ARG A 232 -17.04 -7.99 22.77
C ARG A 232 -18.22 -8.88 23.18
N VAL A 233 -18.73 -9.68 22.24
CA VAL A 233 -19.68 -10.76 22.55
C VAL A 233 -18.84 -12.01 22.88
N PRO A 234 -19.22 -12.85 23.86
CA PRO A 234 -18.45 -14.03 24.26
C PRO A 234 -18.02 -14.96 23.11
N ASP A 235 -18.75 -14.96 21.99
CA ASP A 235 -18.53 -15.83 20.83
C ASP A 235 -17.82 -15.14 19.64
N GLY A 236 -17.04 -14.09 19.89
CA GLY A 236 -16.17 -13.47 18.86
C GLY A 236 -16.89 -12.51 17.89
N GLY A 237 -18.18 -12.24 18.08
CA GLY A 237 -18.90 -11.18 17.35
C GLY A 237 -18.60 -9.77 17.89
N ILE A 238 -18.60 -8.78 16.99
CA ILE A 238 -18.58 -7.35 17.36
C ILE A 238 -20.02 -6.84 17.36
N ALA A 239 -20.55 -6.47 18.53
CA ALA A 239 -21.84 -5.78 18.62
C ALA A 239 -21.66 -4.28 18.36
N VAL A 240 -22.27 -3.76 17.31
CA VAL A 240 -22.17 -2.35 16.89
C VAL A 240 -23.39 -1.56 17.39
N ARG A 241 -23.22 -0.67 18.37
CA ARG A 241 -24.23 0.34 18.73
C ARG A 241 -23.84 1.71 18.18
N ARG A 242 -24.71 2.30 17.34
CA ARG A 242 -24.55 3.66 16.83
C ARG A 242 -25.02 4.64 17.92
N GLN A 243 -24.12 5.42 18.52
CA GLN A 243 -24.53 6.57 19.34
C GLN A 243 -24.70 7.80 18.44
N ARG A 244 -25.93 8.34 18.36
CA ARG A 244 -26.16 9.71 17.87
C ARG A 244 -25.82 10.66 19.01
N THR A 245 -24.86 11.55 18.81
CA THR A 245 -24.62 12.66 19.74
C THR A 245 -25.78 13.64 19.65
N GLY A 246 -26.70 13.59 20.61
CA GLY A 246 -27.67 14.66 20.84
C GLY A 246 -27.01 15.78 21.64
N ASN A 247 -27.11 17.01 21.14
CA ASN A 247 -26.82 18.20 21.93
C ASN A 247 -27.85 18.31 23.06
N GLY A 248 -27.47 17.88 24.27
CA GLY A 248 -28.20 18.16 25.49
C GLY A 248 -27.33 18.98 26.41
N HIS A 249 -27.45 20.30 26.36
CA HIS A 249 -27.03 21.15 27.48
C HIS A 249 -27.74 20.67 28.75
N PRO A 250 -27.05 20.49 29.88
CA PRO A 250 -27.73 20.33 31.16
C PRO A 250 -28.27 21.70 31.57
N SER A 251 -29.57 21.92 31.39
CA SER A 251 -30.25 23.03 32.09
C SER A 251 -30.36 22.68 33.58
N PRO A 252 -29.98 23.59 34.49
CA PRO A 252 -30.17 23.40 35.92
C PRO A 252 -31.58 23.82 36.35
N GLY A 253 -32.19 23.05 37.25
CA GLY A 253 -33.43 23.39 37.95
C GLY A 253 -34.64 22.60 37.46
N ARG A 254 -35.58 22.20 38.31
CA ARG A 254 -35.86 22.49 39.72
C ARG A 254 -36.54 21.24 40.29
N GLY A 255 -36.30 20.92 41.56
CA GLY A 255 -37.30 20.18 42.35
C GLY A 255 -38.60 21.01 42.43
N PRO A 256 -39.76 20.39 42.70
CA PRO A 256 -40.17 20.39 44.10
C PRO A 256 -41.08 19.22 44.53
N VAL A 257 -41.11 19.03 45.87
CA VAL A 257 -42.01 18.26 46.76
C VAL A 257 -42.25 16.78 46.46
#